data_AF-A0AAX7SDR8-F1
#
_entry.id   AF-A0AAX7SDR8-F1
#
_cell.length_a   1.000
_cell.length_b   1.000
_cell.length_c   1.000
_cell.angle_alpha   90.00
_cell.angle_beta   90.00
_cell.angle_gamma   90.00
#
_symmetry.space_group_name_H-M   'P 1'
#
loop_
_entity.id
_entity.type
_entity.pdbx_description
1 polymer ?
#
loop_
_entity_poly.entity_id
_entity_poly.type
_entity_poly.pdbx_seq_one_letter_code
_entity_poly.pdbx_strand_id
1 'polypeptide(L)'
;MVILPKILYPTGMLFAILKSEDIKVINKAMVDFIWAGRKPKIKLETLQLPKDLGGWGVPNIENYVLSIQARILSSWIHEHSDVPWLNIEEVLCKPSSPVNFLGKRLNDLPHIIKHNPLIYNAMWTWGKLRKIFNSSLPFNILSTFINNPDLLPQNIGSSFVGWHKVGVKRFYDLFKHGEFKSFESLKSQYSMSKTEFYKYLQLRNYVLKNAKTLRISTASFRLEKFFLDNREHKHFVSKFYSEIYALIEDKLAWLRKSWGTLLKCEIDIQAWDKILLLPSKISVCNRFKELQYKILHNVYISPYIYSKYNMGISPNCLKCKVRVGTRFHCLWECAIIQSFWKEVCANISTAIGHQVTENPLMCILGYIPSDKDSETKVSTKIKIN
;
A
#
# COMPACT_ATOMS: atom_id res chain seq x y z
N MET A 1 21.35 2.27 2.57
CA MET A 1 21.24 2.33 1.10
C MET A 1 21.35 3.80 0.67
N VAL A 2 22.48 4.21 0.10
CA VAL A 2 22.81 5.63 -0.18
C VAL A 2 22.11 6.16 -1.45
N ILE A 3 21.60 5.27 -2.30
CA ILE A 3 21.08 5.62 -3.64
C ILE A 3 19.67 6.23 -3.57
N LEU A 4 18.78 5.71 -2.71
CA LEU A 4 17.41 6.19 -2.63
C LEU A 4 17.35 7.70 -2.30
N PRO A 5 18.03 8.22 -1.24
CA PRO A 5 18.06 9.65 -0.98
C PRO A 5 18.58 10.50 -2.14
N LYS A 6 19.57 10.00 -2.89
CA LYS A 6 20.14 10.69 -4.07
C LYS A 6 19.15 10.84 -5.22
N ILE A 7 18.19 9.91 -5.34
CA ILE A 7 17.09 10.01 -6.31
C ILE A 7 15.98 10.90 -5.75
N LEU A 8 15.59 10.69 -4.50
CA LEU A 8 14.46 11.39 -3.90
C LEU A 8 14.68 12.89 -3.74
N TYR A 9 15.92 13.32 -3.44
CA TYR A 9 16.25 14.73 -3.28
C TYR A 9 15.93 15.58 -4.52
N PRO A 10 16.50 15.32 -5.72
CA PRO A 10 16.19 16.11 -6.91
C PRO A 10 14.73 15.95 -7.33
N THR A 11 14.13 14.76 -7.18
CA THR A 11 12.71 14.58 -7.51
C THR A 11 11.79 15.41 -6.63
N GLY A 12 12.12 15.55 -5.34
CA GLY A 12 11.38 16.38 -4.41
C GLY A 12 11.61 17.87 -4.56
N MET A 13 12.82 18.30 -4.96
CA MET A 13 13.14 19.71 -5.16
C MET A 13 12.59 20.27 -6.48
N LEU A 14 12.57 19.46 -7.53
CA LEU A 14 12.12 19.88 -8.87
C LEU A 14 10.65 19.52 -9.16
N PHE A 15 9.96 18.92 -8.18
CA PHE A 15 8.63 18.33 -8.35
C PHE A 15 8.55 17.43 -9.59
N ALA A 16 9.62 16.69 -9.85
CA ALA A 16 9.77 15.92 -11.07
C ALA A 16 8.98 14.61 -11.00
N ILE A 17 8.46 14.19 -12.16
CA ILE A 17 7.94 12.84 -12.35
C ILE A 17 8.99 12.04 -13.10
N LEU A 18 9.26 10.82 -12.64
CA LEU A 18 10.12 9.89 -13.35
C LEU A 18 9.33 9.18 -14.45
N LYS A 19 9.93 9.07 -15.64
CA LYS A 19 9.32 8.34 -16.75
C LYS A 19 9.35 6.83 -16.47
N SER A 20 8.48 6.10 -17.15
CA SER A 20 8.37 4.65 -16.96
C SER A 20 9.66 3.93 -17.34
N GLU A 21 10.38 4.45 -18.34
CA GLU A 21 11.64 3.94 -18.84
C GLU A 21 12.74 4.10 -17.78
N ASP A 22 12.83 5.27 -17.14
CA ASP A 22 13.80 5.55 -16.09
C ASP A 22 13.58 4.64 -14.87
N ILE A 23 12.31 4.45 -14.47
CA ILE A 23 11.93 3.55 -13.38
C ILE A 23 12.34 2.11 -13.70
N LYS A 24 12.17 1.65 -14.95
CA LYS A 24 12.60 0.31 -15.38
C LYS A 24 14.11 0.15 -15.29
N VAL A 25 14.90 1.15 -15.68
CA VAL A 25 16.36 1.13 -15.56
C VAL A 25 16.79 1.04 -14.11
N ILE A 26 16.20 1.85 -13.22
CA ILE A 26 16.51 1.82 -11.78
C ILE A 26 16.12 0.47 -11.16
N ASN A 27 14.93 -0.04 -11.49
CA ASN A 27 14.48 -1.35 -11.03
C ASN A 27 15.39 -2.49 -11.49
N LYS A 28 15.86 -2.44 -12.75
CA LYS A 28 16.84 -3.40 -13.28
C LYS A 28 18.15 -3.36 -12.48
N ALA A 29 18.71 -2.16 -12.27
CA ALA A 29 19.93 -2.01 -11.48
C ALA A 29 19.78 -2.53 -10.04
N MET A 30 18.63 -2.32 -9.40
CA MET A 30 18.34 -2.89 -8.08
C MET A 30 18.28 -4.42 -8.11
N VAL A 31 17.62 -5.02 -9.12
CA VAL A 31 17.55 -6.48 -9.28
C VAL A 31 18.94 -7.07 -9.51
N ASP A 32 19.72 -6.47 -10.42
CA ASP A 32 21.07 -6.94 -10.74
C ASP A 32 21.98 -6.89 -9.50
N PHE A 33 21.87 -5.84 -8.68
CA PHE A 33 22.57 -5.73 -7.41
C PHE A 33 22.14 -6.81 -6.41
N ILE A 34 20.83 -6.97 -6.17
CA ILE A 34 20.29 -7.93 -5.18
C ILE A 34 20.70 -9.37 -5.53
N TRP A 35 20.69 -9.71 -6.82
CA TRP A 35 20.98 -11.07 -7.28
C TRP A 35 22.45 -11.26 -7.72
N ALA A 36 23.30 -10.25 -7.57
CA ALA A 36 24.69 -10.26 -8.03
C ALA A 36 24.81 -10.73 -9.48
N GLY A 37 23.98 -10.18 -10.37
CA GLY A 37 23.90 -10.53 -11.79
C GLY A 37 23.25 -11.89 -12.10
N ARG A 38 22.84 -12.67 -11.09
CA ARG A 38 22.17 -13.97 -11.31
C ARG A 38 20.69 -13.77 -11.64
N LYS A 39 20.08 -14.79 -12.25
CA LYS A 39 18.65 -14.79 -12.55
C LYS A 39 17.83 -14.63 -11.26
N PRO A 40 16.95 -13.60 -11.18
CA PRO A 40 16.09 -13.38 -10.01
C PRO A 40 15.13 -14.56 -9.84
N LYS A 41 15.03 -15.08 -8.63
CA LYS A 41 14.11 -16.18 -8.30
C LYS A 41 12.84 -15.72 -7.58
N ILE A 42 12.84 -14.49 -7.07
CA ILE A 42 11.68 -13.83 -6.47
C ILE A 42 11.46 -12.54 -7.26
N LYS A 43 10.20 -12.25 -7.59
CA LYS A 43 9.83 -11.03 -8.31
C LYS A 43 10.18 -9.80 -7.47
N LEU A 44 10.64 -8.74 -8.13
CA LEU A 44 10.96 -7.47 -7.45
C LEU A 44 9.76 -6.93 -6.67
N GLU A 45 8.56 -7.01 -7.24
CA GLU A 45 7.33 -6.57 -6.58
C GLU A 45 7.07 -7.27 -5.24
N THR A 46 7.44 -8.55 -5.12
CA THR A 46 7.34 -9.31 -3.86
C THR A 46 8.40 -8.84 -2.86
N LEU A 47 9.63 -8.59 -3.32
CA LEU A 47 10.71 -8.07 -2.47
C LEU A 47 10.40 -6.65 -1.96
N GLN A 48 9.67 -5.87 -2.75
CA GLN A 48 9.23 -4.51 -2.40
C GLN A 48 8.07 -4.49 -1.40
N LEU A 49 7.44 -5.63 -1.10
CA LEU A 49 6.44 -5.67 -0.04
C LEU A 49 7.07 -5.39 1.33
N PRO A 50 6.31 -4.80 2.27
CA PRO A 50 6.64 -4.80 3.69
C PRO A 50 6.91 -6.22 4.23
N LYS A 51 7.63 -6.31 5.34
CA LYS A 51 8.02 -7.60 5.94
C LYS A 51 6.82 -8.39 6.46
N ASP A 52 5.84 -7.69 6.99
CA ASP A 52 4.52 -8.18 7.40
C ASP A 52 3.73 -8.77 6.24
N LEU A 53 3.94 -8.29 5.02
CA LEU A 53 3.34 -8.81 3.79
C LEU A 53 4.28 -9.78 3.05
N GLY A 54 5.31 -10.33 3.71
CA GLY A 54 6.19 -11.34 3.15
C GLY A 54 7.28 -10.83 2.20
N GLY A 55 7.51 -9.52 2.15
CA GLY A 55 8.61 -8.92 1.39
C GLY A 55 9.86 -8.63 2.22
N TRP A 56 10.80 -7.88 1.64
CA TRP A 56 12.03 -7.42 2.31
C TRP A 56 12.05 -5.90 2.53
N GLY A 57 11.00 -5.18 2.14
CA GLY A 57 10.95 -3.72 2.18
C GLY A 57 11.94 -3.08 1.20
N VAL A 58 12.22 -3.74 0.06
CA VAL A 58 13.01 -3.12 -1.00
C VAL A 58 12.29 -1.84 -1.47
N PRO A 59 12.98 -0.70 -1.66
CA PRO A 59 12.31 0.52 -2.07
C PRO A 59 11.57 0.38 -3.39
N ASN A 60 10.31 0.81 -3.42
CA ASN A 60 9.59 1.07 -4.65
C ASN A 60 9.72 2.56 -5.00
N ILE A 61 10.60 2.86 -5.95
CA ILE A 61 10.96 4.23 -6.33
C ILE A 61 9.74 5.02 -6.78
N GLU A 62 8.86 4.40 -7.57
CA GLU A 62 7.65 5.03 -8.07
C GLU A 62 6.72 5.45 -6.92
N ASN A 63 6.47 4.55 -5.97
CA ASN A 63 5.65 4.84 -4.80
C ASN A 63 6.29 5.93 -3.94
N TYR A 64 7.62 5.95 -3.77
CA TYR A 64 8.30 7.03 -3.03
C TYR A 64 8.15 8.38 -3.72
N VAL A 65 8.34 8.43 -5.03
CA VAL A 65 8.15 9.66 -5.83
C VAL A 65 6.71 10.13 -5.72
N LEU A 66 5.73 9.23 -5.85
CA LEU A 66 4.32 9.55 -5.66
C LEU A 66 4.03 10.09 -4.26
N SER A 67 4.61 9.52 -3.20
CA SER A 67 4.45 10.01 -1.83
C SER A 67 5.06 11.41 -1.63
N ILE A 68 6.17 11.72 -2.31
CA ILE A 68 6.75 13.06 -2.30
C ILE A 68 5.84 14.05 -3.03
N GLN A 69 5.36 13.70 -4.22
CA GLN A 69 4.41 14.52 -4.98
C GLN A 69 3.07 14.69 -4.25
N ALA A 70 2.63 13.67 -3.50
CA ALA A 70 1.47 13.79 -2.61
C ALA A 70 1.70 14.86 -1.55
N ARG A 71 2.87 14.95 -0.91
CA ARG A 71 3.16 16.02 0.07
C ARG A 71 3.03 17.42 -0.54
N ILE A 72 3.41 17.58 -1.81
CA ILE A 72 3.28 18.84 -2.55
C ILE A 72 1.81 19.15 -2.80
N LEU A 73 1.01 18.16 -3.21
CA LEU A 73 -0.45 18.29 -3.30
C LEU A 73 -1.11 18.63 -1.96
N SER A 74 -0.62 18.04 -0.87
CA SER A 74 -1.07 18.37 0.50
C SER A 74 -0.84 19.85 0.81
N SER A 75 0.26 20.41 0.30
CA SER A 75 0.58 21.82 0.46
C SER A 75 -0.46 22.72 -0.20
N TRP A 76 -0.91 22.34 -1.40
CA TRP A 76 -1.98 23.03 -2.11
C TRP A 76 -3.32 22.87 -1.40
N ILE A 77 -3.61 21.64 -0.98
CA ILE A 77 -4.87 21.30 -0.32
C ILE A 77 -5.02 22.09 0.97
N HIS A 78 -3.98 22.31 1.77
CA HIS A 78 -4.11 23.02 3.05
C HIS A 78 -3.82 24.52 3.01
N GLU A 79 -3.48 25.08 1.84
CA GLU A 79 -3.17 26.51 1.69
C GLU A 79 -2.09 26.96 2.69
N HIS A 80 -0.98 26.22 2.76
CA HIS A 80 0.12 26.50 3.69
C HIS A 80 0.83 27.82 3.35
N SER A 81 0.32 28.93 3.89
CA SER A 81 0.78 30.30 3.62
C SER A 81 2.26 30.55 3.98
N ASP A 82 2.86 29.66 4.77
CA ASP A 82 4.26 29.71 5.21
C ASP A 82 5.26 29.22 4.15
N VAL A 83 4.78 28.69 3.01
CA VAL A 83 5.62 28.08 1.98
C VAL A 83 5.77 29.02 0.77
N PRO A 84 6.95 29.63 0.52
CA PRO A 84 7.09 30.70 -0.47
C PRO A 84 6.81 30.28 -1.91
N TRP A 85 7.14 29.04 -2.29
CA TRP A 85 6.94 28.59 -3.66
C TRP A 85 5.46 28.48 -4.01
N LEU A 86 4.58 28.08 -3.07
CA LEU A 86 3.13 27.97 -3.27
C LEU A 86 2.50 29.26 -3.79
N ASN A 87 2.97 30.40 -3.28
CA ASN A 87 2.47 31.70 -3.70
C ASN A 87 2.65 31.94 -5.20
N ILE A 88 3.71 31.36 -5.80
CA ILE A 88 3.97 31.47 -7.23
C ILE A 88 2.89 30.72 -8.01
N GLU A 89 2.59 29.46 -7.67
CA GLU A 89 1.54 28.72 -8.37
C GLU A 89 0.14 29.27 -8.10
N GLU A 90 -0.13 29.74 -6.88
CA GLU A 90 -1.40 30.39 -6.54
C GLU A 90 -1.65 31.65 -7.37
N VAL A 91 -0.63 32.49 -7.56
CA VAL A 91 -0.72 33.68 -8.41
C VAL A 91 -1.02 33.30 -9.87
N LEU A 92 -0.37 32.26 -10.39
CA LEU A 92 -0.60 31.77 -11.76
C LEU A 92 -2.01 31.17 -11.95
N CYS A 93 -2.61 30.67 -10.88
CA CYS A 93 -3.94 30.06 -10.90
C CYS A 93 -5.09 31.06 -10.75
N LYS A 94 -4.80 32.34 -10.44
CA LYS A 94 -5.81 33.37 -10.20
C LYS A 94 -6.79 33.51 -11.40
N PRO A 95 -8.08 33.75 -11.12
CA PRO A 95 -8.66 34.01 -9.80
C PRO A 95 -8.89 32.76 -8.94
N SER A 96 -8.69 31.55 -9.47
CA SER A 96 -8.95 30.27 -8.80
C SER A 96 -7.77 29.77 -7.96
N SER A 97 -8.02 28.79 -7.09
CA SER A 97 -6.96 28.05 -6.39
C SER A 97 -6.44 26.86 -7.23
N PRO A 98 -5.15 26.49 -7.15
CA PRO A 98 -4.60 25.28 -7.78
C PRO A 98 -5.42 24.01 -7.49
N VAL A 99 -5.96 23.89 -6.28
CA VAL A 99 -6.79 22.74 -5.85
C VAL A 99 -8.05 22.59 -6.70
N ASN A 100 -8.64 23.69 -7.15
CA ASN A 100 -9.86 23.67 -7.96
C ASN A 100 -9.62 23.16 -9.39
N PHE A 101 -8.36 23.12 -9.84
CA PHE A 101 -7.98 22.52 -11.11
C PHE A 101 -7.66 21.02 -11.00
N LEU A 102 -7.46 20.50 -9.78
CA LEU A 102 -7.22 19.08 -9.58
C LEU A 102 -8.41 18.26 -10.06
N GLY A 103 -8.14 17.33 -10.98
CA GLY A 103 -9.14 16.43 -11.54
C GLY A 103 -9.83 16.93 -12.81
N LYS A 104 -9.52 18.15 -13.27
CA LYS A 104 -9.92 18.63 -14.61
C LYS A 104 -9.10 17.97 -15.71
N ARG A 105 -9.66 17.95 -16.93
CA ARG A 105 -8.92 17.50 -18.11
C ARG A 105 -7.92 18.59 -18.51
N LEU A 106 -6.75 18.17 -18.99
CA LEU A 106 -5.67 19.07 -19.38
C LEU A 106 -6.10 20.10 -20.45
N ASN A 107 -7.01 19.70 -21.35
CA ASN A 107 -7.51 20.58 -22.41
C ASN A 107 -8.47 21.67 -21.93
N ASP A 108 -9.06 21.48 -20.73
CA ASP A 108 -10.02 22.43 -20.15
C ASP A 108 -9.32 23.50 -19.29
N LEU A 109 -7.99 23.47 -19.24
CA LEU A 109 -7.19 24.38 -18.42
C LEU A 109 -6.78 25.64 -19.20
N PRO A 110 -6.62 26.78 -18.50
CA PRO A 110 -5.96 27.95 -19.05
C PRO A 110 -4.56 27.63 -19.61
N HIS A 111 -4.19 28.27 -20.71
CA HIS A 111 -2.91 28.03 -21.40
C HIS A 111 -1.68 28.18 -20.46
N ILE A 112 -1.68 29.20 -19.60
CA ILE A 112 -0.61 29.46 -18.62
C ILE A 112 -0.43 28.28 -17.66
N ILE A 113 -1.53 27.67 -17.23
CA ILE A 113 -1.53 26.52 -16.31
C ILE A 113 -1.10 25.25 -17.05
N LYS A 114 -1.60 25.05 -18.27
CA LYS A 114 -1.32 23.87 -19.09
C LYS A 114 0.17 23.69 -19.41
N HIS A 115 0.91 24.78 -19.60
CA HIS A 115 2.34 24.75 -19.94
C HIS A 115 3.26 24.86 -18.71
N ASN A 116 2.71 25.02 -17.51
CA ASN A 116 3.50 25.00 -16.28
C ASN A 116 3.84 23.55 -15.89
N PRO A 117 5.13 23.16 -15.85
CA PRO A 117 5.51 21.78 -15.58
C PRO A 117 5.15 21.32 -14.16
N LEU A 118 5.17 22.21 -13.16
CA LEU A 118 4.86 21.87 -11.77
C LEU A 118 3.36 21.58 -11.63
N ILE A 119 2.52 22.43 -12.23
CA ILE A 119 1.07 22.24 -12.19
C ILE A 119 0.65 21.02 -13.00
N TYR A 120 1.26 20.83 -14.18
CA TYR A 120 1.09 19.62 -14.95
C TYR A 120 1.44 18.36 -14.13
N ASN A 121 2.61 18.36 -13.46
CA ASN A 121 3.07 17.23 -12.66
C ASN A 121 2.13 16.94 -11.47
N ALA A 122 1.67 17.99 -10.78
CA ALA A 122 0.71 17.87 -9.69
C ALA A 122 -0.62 17.25 -10.18
N MET A 123 -1.15 17.72 -11.31
CA MET A 123 -2.38 17.19 -11.89
C MET A 123 -2.26 15.75 -12.37
N TRP A 124 -1.15 15.43 -13.05
CA TRP A 124 -0.85 14.06 -13.45
C TRP A 124 -0.77 13.14 -12.23
N THR A 125 -0.09 13.60 -11.17
CA THR A 125 0.06 12.85 -9.91
C THR A 125 -1.31 12.63 -9.28
N TRP A 126 -2.14 13.66 -9.18
CA TRP A 126 -3.51 13.53 -8.66
C TRP A 126 -4.32 12.49 -9.45
N GLY A 127 -4.27 12.55 -10.78
CA GLY A 127 -4.92 11.57 -11.65
C GLY A 127 -4.43 10.14 -11.43
N LYS A 128 -3.12 9.96 -11.23
CA LYS A 128 -2.51 8.67 -10.94
C LYS A 128 -2.88 8.14 -9.56
N LEU A 129 -2.86 8.99 -8.53
CA LEU A 129 -3.27 8.62 -7.17
C LEU A 129 -4.75 8.21 -7.13
N ARG A 130 -5.65 8.93 -7.82
CA ARG A 130 -7.05 8.52 -7.89
C ARG A 130 -7.23 7.13 -8.50
N LYS A 131 -6.43 6.77 -9.51
CA LYS A 131 -6.43 5.41 -10.08
C LYS A 131 -5.93 4.37 -9.08
N ILE A 132 -4.82 4.64 -8.40
CA ILE A 132 -4.24 3.72 -7.40
C ILE A 132 -5.21 3.45 -6.25
N PHE A 133 -5.87 4.50 -5.76
CA PHE A 133 -6.84 4.41 -4.66
C PHE A 133 -8.24 3.96 -5.12
N ASN A 134 -8.44 3.63 -6.40
CA ASN A 134 -9.74 3.33 -7.00
C ASN A 134 -10.82 4.37 -6.63
N SER A 135 -10.43 5.65 -6.57
CA SER A 135 -11.34 6.75 -6.25
C SER A 135 -12.36 6.90 -7.37
N SER A 136 -13.62 6.58 -7.06
CA SER A 136 -14.76 6.68 -7.97
C SER A 136 -15.50 8.02 -7.86
N LEU A 137 -14.83 9.04 -7.30
CA LEU A 137 -15.50 10.31 -7.04
C LEU A 137 -15.87 11.02 -8.35
N PRO A 138 -17.14 11.43 -8.50
CA PRO A 138 -17.64 12.07 -9.71
C PRO A 138 -17.13 13.51 -9.89
N PHE A 139 -16.66 14.13 -8.81
CA PHE A 139 -16.07 15.47 -8.79
C PHE A 139 -14.97 15.53 -7.72
N ASN A 140 -14.14 16.56 -7.77
CA ASN A 140 -13.10 16.76 -6.76
C ASN A 140 -13.71 17.33 -5.46
N ILE A 141 -13.86 16.50 -4.44
CA ILE A 141 -14.44 16.89 -3.16
C ILE A 141 -13.52 17.82 -2.33
N LEU A 142 -12.23 17.88 -2.68
CA LEU A 142 -11.27 18.81 -2.08
C LEU A 142 -11.33 20.20 -2.70
N SER A 143 -12.03 20.39 -3.82
CA SER A 143 -12.20 21.71 -4.44
C SER A 143 -12.89 22.67 -3.47
N THR A 144 -12.35 23.87 -3.41
CA THR A 144 -12.92 25.00 -2.66
C THR A 144 -14.09 25.61 -3.41
N PHE A 145 -14.96 26.35 -2.72
CA PHE A 145 -16.08 27.04 -3.36
C PHE A 145 -15.68 28.38 -3.99
N ILE A 146 -14.70 29.06 -3.39
CA ILE A 146 -14.24 30.37 -3.86
C ILE A 146 -13.58 30.21 -5.22
N ASN A 147 -14.01 31.03 -6.17
CA ASN A 147 -13.50 31.06 -7.54
C ASN A 147 -13.38 29.65 -8.15
N ASN A 148 -14.37 28.80 -7.90
CA ASN A 148 -14.39 27.46 -8.47
C ASN A 148 -14.92 27.54 -9.91
N PRO A 149 -14.13 27.16 -10.92
CA PRO A 149 -14.55 27.18 -12.32
C PRO A 149 -15.73 26.25 -12.62
N ASP A 150 -16.02 25.26 -11.77
CA ASP A 150 -17.16 24.34 -11.96
C ASP A 150 -18.50 24.90 -11.43
N LEU A 151 -18.47 25.97 -10.65
CA LEU A 151 -19.66 26.59 -10.01
C LEU A 151 -20.19 27.82 -10.78
N LEU A 152 -19.91 27.94 -12.08
CA LEU A 152 -20.30 29.08 -12.94
C LEU A 152 -21.74 28.93 -13.51
N PRO A 153 -22.49 30.06 -13.73
CA PRO A 153 -21.99 31.38 -14.15
C PRO A 153 -21.66 32.43 -13.06
N GLN A 154 -20.53 33.09 -13.31
CA GLN A 154 -19.95 34.40 -12.94
C GLN A 154 -20.06 35.09 -11.57
N ASN A 155 -20.84 34.68 -10.56
CA ASN A 155 -20.80 35.41 -9.27
C ASN A 155 -20.92 34.56 -7.99
N ILE A 156 -20.91 33.23 -8.13
CA ILE A 156 -21.13 32.36 -6.97
C ILE A 156 -19.85 32.19 -6.13
N GLY A 157 -18.67 32.18 -6.76
CA GLY A 157 -17.39 31.99 -6.04
C GLY A 157 -17.09 33.05 -4.98
N SER A 158 -17.25 34.34 -5.30
CA SER A 158 -17.09 35.45 -4.35
C SER A 158 -18.20 35.46 -3.28
N SER A 159 -19.38 34.93 -3.59
CA SER A 159 -20.50 34.85 -2.65
C SER A 159 -20.26 33.86 -1.49
N PHE A 160 -19.32 32.93 -1.64
CA PHE A 160 -18.94 31.94 -0.61
C PHE A 160 -17.82 32.41 0.33
N VAL A 161 -17.34 33.65 0.22
CA VAL A 161 -16.35 34.20 1.18
C VAL A 161 -16.87 34.12 2.63
N GLY A 162 -18.17 34.34 2.85
CA GLY A 162 -18.80 34.17 4.16
C GLY A 162 -18.73 32.72 4.67
N TRP A 163 -18.93 31.74 3.79
CA TRP A 163 -18.85 30.31 4.13
C TRP A 163 -17.42 29.90 4.49
N HIS A 164 -16.44 30.40 3.72
CA HIS A 164 -15.04 30.16 3.99
C HIS A 164 -14.60 30.71 5.37
N LYS A 165 -15.10 31.89 5.77
CA LYS A 165 -14.82 32.49 7.08
C LYS A 165 -15.37 31.68 8.26
N VAL A 166 -16.54 31.06 8.10
CA VAL A 166 -17.13 30.19 9.14
C VAL A 166 -16.60 28.76 9.10
N GLY A 167 -15.64 28.46 8.21
CA GLY A 167 -14.95 27.16 8.14
C GLY A 167 -15.50 26.18 7.11
N VAL A 168 -16.49 26.56 6.29
CA VAL A 168 -17.06 25.72 5.22
C VAL A 168 -16.38 26.09 3.90
N LYS A 169 -15.28 25.41 3.58
CA LYS A 169 -14.37 25.79 2.49
C LYS A 169 -14.55 24.94 1.24
N ARG A 170 -14.83 23.64 1.42
CA ARG A 170 -14.77 22.61 0.37
C ARG A 170 -16.02 21.76 0.34
N PHE A 171 -16.24 21.06 -0.77
CA PHE A 171 -17.35 20.11 -0.86
C PHE A 171 -17.30 19.04 0.23
N TYR A 172 -16.11 18.64 0.68
CA TYR A 172 -15.95 17.68 1.79
C TYR A 172 -16.69 18.11 3.06
N ASP A 173 -16.70 19.40 3.38
CA ASP A 173 -17.30 19.94 4.60
C ASP A 173 -18.84 19.79 4.61
N LEU A 174 -19.44 19.54 3.44
CA LEU A 174 -20.86 19.29 3.23
C LEU A 174 -21.26 17.84 3.50
N PHE A 175 -20.31 16.93 3.69
CA PHE A 175 -20.60 15.52 3.94
C PHE A 175 -20.28 15.12 5.38
N LYS A 176 -21.04 14.16 5.92
CA LYS A 176 -20.77 13.48 7.18
C LYS A 176 -21.04 12.00 6.99
N HIS A 177 -20.04 11.15 7.24
CA HIS A 177 -20.11 9.70 7.01
C HIS A 177 -20.64 9.29 5.60
N GLY A 178 -20.32 10.10 4.59
CA GLY A 178 -20.76 9.86 3.21
C GLY A 178 -22.15 10.38 2.85
N GLU A 179 -22.90 10.95 3.80
CA GLU A 179 -24.18 11.60 3.54
C GLU A 179 -24.03 13.12 3.47
N PHE A 180 -24.72 13.74 2.50
CA PHE A 180 -24.80 15.19 2.41
C PHE A 180 -25.60 15.77 3.58
N LYS A 181 -25.01 16.71 4.31
CA LYS A 181 -25.61 17.35 5.49
C LYS A 181 -26.85 18.15 5.10
N SER A 182 -27.86 18.17 5.98
CA SER A 182 -28.96 19.12 5.86
C SER A 182 -28.51 20.55 6.15
N PHE A 183 -29.29 21.52 5.69
CA PHE A 183 -28.99 22.93 5.97
C PHE A 183 -29.06 23.22 7.48
N GLU A 184 -30.01 22.62 8.19
CA GLU A 184 -30.16 22.77 9.65
C GLU A 184 -28.91 22.25 10.37
N SER A 185 -28.33 21.14 9.91
CA SER A 185 -27.10 20.59 10.47
C SER A 185 -25.91 21.51 10.23
N LEU A 186 -25.74 22.03 9.01
CA LEU A 186 -24.70 23.00 8.68
C LEU A 186 -24.85 24.29 9.48
N LYS A 187 -26.09 24.78 9.62
CA LYS A 187 -26.44 25.97 10.37
C LYS A 187 -26.07 25.83 11.85
N SER A 188 -26.42 24.69 12.46
CA SER A 188 -26.08 24.40 13.85
C SER A 188 -24.57 24.22 14.05
N GLN A 189 -23.87 23.63 13.08
CA GLN A 189 -22.44 23.33 13.20
C GLN A 189 -21.56 24.57 12.99
N TYR A 190 -21.90 25.43 12.05
CA TYR A 190 -21.06 26.56 11.60
C TYR A 190 -21.71 27.93 11.86
N SER A 191 -22.77 27.99 12.67
CA SER A 191 -23.48 29.21 13.05
C SER A 191 -23.93 30.06 11.83
N MET A 192 -24.41 29.40 10.78
CA MET A 192 -24.72 30.06 9.51
C MET A 192 -26.03 30.88 9.58
N SER A 193 -26.12 31.94 8.77
CA SER A 193 -27.35 32.71 8.61
C SER A 193 -28.41 31.93 7.82
N LYS A 194 -29.70 32.14 8.13
CA LYS A 194 -30.83 31.60 7.34
C LYS A 194 -30.81 32.09 5.88
N THR A 195 -30.24 33.26 5.62
CA THR A 195 -30.12 33.86 4.27
C THR A 195 -29.22 33.05 3.34
N GLU A 196 -28.40 32.13 3.87
CA GLU A 196 -27.47 31.31 3.11
C GLU A 196 -28.13 30.06 2.48
N PHE A 197 -29.42 29.83 2.74
CA PHE A 197 -30.13 28.63 2.27
C PHE A 197 -30.12 28.48 0.75
N TYR A 198 -30.25 29.58 0.01
CA TYR A 198 -30.22 29.53 -1.46
C TYR A 198 -28.87 29.03 -1.99
N LYS A 199 -27.75 29.47 -1.38
CA LYS A 199 -26.40 29.01 -1.76
C LYS A 199 -26.18 27.54 -1.43
N TYR A 200 -26.73 27.08 -0.30
CA TYR A 200 -26.77 25.66 0.03
C TYR A 200 -27.48 24.83 -1.05
N LEU A 201 -28.63 25.29 -1.55
CA LEU A 201 -29.36 24.61 -2.63
C LEU A 201 -28.56 24.56 -3.94
N GLN A 202 -27.78 25.59 -4.25
CA GLN A 202 -26.90 25.60 -5.43
C GLN A 202 -25.83 24.50 -5.34
N LEU A 203 -25.15 24.38 -4.18
CA LEU A 203 -24.15 23.34 -3.96
C LEU A 203 -24.77 21.94 -3.97
N ARG A 204 -25.94 21.78 -3.34
CA ARG A 204 -26.70 20.52 -3.37
C ARG A 204 -27.07 20.11 -4.79
N ASN A 205 -27.53 21.06 -5.60
CA ASN A 205 -27.88 20.81 -7.00
C ASN A 205 -26.65 20.42 -7.83
N TYR A 206 -25.50 21.10 -7.62
CA TYR A 206 -24.24 20.73 -8.26
C TYR A 206 -23.83 19.29 -7.92
N VAL A 207 -23.90 18.89 -6.65
CA VAL A 207 -23.59 17.52 -6.21
C VAL A 207 -24.53 16.53 -6.88
N LEU A 208 -25.84 16.79 -6.88
CA LEU A 208 -26.83 15.92 -7.55
C LEU A 208 -26.58 15.79 -9.05
N LYS A 209 -26.22 16.88 -9.74
CA LYS A 209 -25.94 16.86 -11.18
C LYS A 209 -24.74 15.99 -11.53
N ASN A 210 -23.67 16.04 -10.72
CA ASN A 210 -22.42 15.32 -11.01
C ASN A 210 -22.42 13.90 -10.44
N ALA A 211 -22.88 13.71 -9.20
CA ALA A 211 -22.88 12.42 -8.51
C ALA A 211 -24.14 11.59 -8.70
N LYS A 212 -25.26 12.19 -9.15
CA LYS A 212 -26.60 11.58 -9.23
C LYS A 212 -27.18 11.12 -7.88
N THR A 213 -26.45 11.30 -6.79
CA THR A 213 -26.84 10.91 -5.42
C THR A 213 -26.21 11.86 -4.40
N LEU A 214 -26.85 11.99 -3.23
CA LEU A 214 -26.32 12.70 -2.06
C LEU A 214 -25.59 11.77 -1.08
N ARG A 215 -25.46 10.50 -1.45
CA ARG A 215 -24.74 9.48 -0.69
C ARG A 215 -23.54 9.02 -1.48
N ILE A 216 -22.37 9.12 -0.89
CA ILE A 216 -21.10 8.66 -1.46
C ILE A 216 -20.47 7.70 -0.45
N SER A 217 -20.00 6.56 -0.94
CA SER A 217 -19.35 5.55 -0.08
C SER A 217 -18.14 6.14 0.64
N THR A 218 -18.00 5.84 1.94
CA THR A 218 -16.85 6.28 2.73
C THR A 218 -15.53 5.75 2.19
N ALA A 219 -15.54 4.56 1.58
CA ALA A 219 -14.38 3.98 0.90
C ALA A 219 -13.91 4.83 -0.30
N SER A 220 -14.83 5.54 -0.97
CA SER A 220 -14.51 6.40 -2.12
C SER A 220 -13.69 7.64 -1.74
N PHE A 221 -13.60 8.00 -0.45
CA PHE A 221 -12.85 9.15 0.02
C PHE A 221 -11.50 8.81 0.66
N ARG A 222 -11.01 7.56 0.58
CA ARG A 222 -9.81 7.15 1.33
C ARG A 222 -8.60 8.07 1.04
N LEU A 223 -8.41 8.45 -0.23
CA LEU A 223 -7.33 9.34 -0.65
C LEU A 223 -7.53 10.75 -0.07
N GLU A 224 -8.70 11.34 -0.27
CA GLU A 224 -9.02 12.70 0.14
C GLU A 224 -9.00 12.84 1.66
N LYS A 225 -9.55 11.84 2.36
CA LYS A 225 -9.52 11.76 3.82
C LYS A 225 -8.09 11.72 4.34
N PHE A 226 -7.19 10.96 3.71
CA PHE A 226 -5.79 10.95 4.12
C PHE A 226 -5.18 12.35 4.08
N PHE A 227 -5.40 13.10 3.00
CA PHE A 227 -4.91 14.47 2.88
C PHE A 227 -5.49 15.36 3.98
N LEU A 228 -6.80 15.27 4.22
CA LEU A 228 -7.48 16.09 5.23
C LEU A 228 -7.03 15.81 6.66
N ASP A 229 -6.77 14.54 6.98
CA ASP A 229 -6.32 14.08 8.30
C ASP A 229 -4.83 14.38 8.55
N ASN A 230 -4.01 14.49 7.49
CA ASN A 230 -2.55 14.72 7.58
C ASN A 230 -2.16 16.13 7.15
N ARG A 231 -2.63 17.14 7.90
CA ARG A 231 -2.29 18.56 7.67
C ARG A 231 -0.80 18.84 7.89
N GLU A 232 -0.22 18.24 8.93
CA GLU A 232 1.21 18.41 9.21
C GLU A 232 2.06 17.56 8.27
N HIS A 233 3.08 18.16 7.67
CA HIS A 233 4.01 17.44 6.80
C HIS A 233 4.97 16.49 7.53
N LYS A 234 4.90 16.42 8.87
CA LYS A 234 5.75 15.54 9.69
C LYS A 234 5.50 14.07 9.32
N HIS A 235 6.57 13.41 8.84
CA HIS A 235 6.54 12.03 8.34
C HIS A 235 5.52 11.77 7.21
N PHE A 236 5.01 12.81 6.52
CA PHE A 236 3.96 12.68 5.51
C PHE A 236 4.29 11.64 4.44
N VAL A 237 5.51 11.70 3.88
CA VAL A 237 5.96 10.78 2.82
C VAL A 237 5.90 9.33 3.29
N SER A 238 6.35 9.04 4.52
CA SER A 238 6.31 7.69 5.08
C SER A 238 4.88 7.23 5.33
N LYS A 239 4.02 8.08 5.90
CA LYS A 239 2.60 7.76 6.13
C LYS A 239 1.87 7.48 4.81
N PHE A 240 2.05 8.33 3.81
CA PHE A 240 1.42 8.18 2.50
C PHE A 240 1.94 6.92 1.78
N TYR A 241 3.23 6.62 1.90
CA TYR A 241 3.83 5.40 1.34
C TYR A 241 3.21 4.14 1.97
N SER A 242 3.00 4.14 3.28
CA SER A 242 2.29 3.05 3.98
C SER A 242 0.83 2.93 3.54
N GLU A 243 0.13 4.04 3.30
CA GLU A 243 -1.24 3.99 2.76
C GLU A 243 -1.31 3.34 1.38
N ILE A 244 -0.35 3.64 0.50
CA ILE A 244 -0.28 2.97 -0.82
C ILE A 244 -0.16 1.45 -0.63
N TYR A 245 0.66 0.99 0.32
CA TYR A 245 0.78 -0.45 0.59
C TYR A 245 -0.48 -1.06 1.20
N ALA A 246 -1.21 -0.32 2.01
CA ALA A 246 -2.47 -0.77 2.59
C ALA A 246 -3.61 -0.87 1.55
N LEU A 247 -3.34 -0.57 0.27
CA LEU A 247 -4.22 -0.87 -0.87
C LEU A 247 -3.86 -2.19 -1.57
N ILE A 248 -2.69 -2.75 -1.28
CA ILE A 248 -2.24 -3.99 -1.92
C ILE A 248 -3.04 -5.16 -1.36
N GLU A 249 -3.76 -5.85 -2.24
CA GLU A 249 -4.40 -7.13 -1.94
C GLU A 249 -3.35 -8.23 -1.65
N ASP A 250 -3.75 -9.32 -0.98
CA ASP A 250 -2.86 -10.43 -0.61
C ASP A 250 -2.20 -11.08 -1.84
N LYS A 251 -1.02 -10.56 -2.21
CA LYS A 251 -0.20 -11.05 -3.33
C LYS A 251 0.37 -12.44 -3.07
N LEU A 252 0.36 -12.93 -1.83
CA LEU A 252 0.96 -14.19 -1.42
C LEU A 252 -0.08 -15.25 -1.00
N ALA A 253 -1.37 -15.01 -1.24
CA ALA A 253 -2.44 -15.98 -1.01
C ALA A 253 -2.16 -17.34 -1.68
N TRP A 254 -1.61 -17.30 -2.90
CA TRP A 254 -1.21 -18.51 -3.64
C TRP A 254 -0.10 -19.28 -2.93
N LEU A 255 0.83 -18.59 -2.27
CA LEU A 255 1.96 -19.18 -1.55
C LEU A 255 1.45 -19.88 -0.29
N ARG A 256 0.52 -19.25 0.45
CA ARG A 256 -0.19 -19.87 1.58
C ARG A 256 -0.88 -21.17 1.15
N LYS A 257 -1.65 -21.12 0.06
CA LYS A 257 -2.34 -22.30 -0.49
C LYS A 257 -1.34 -23.40 -0.90
N SER A 258 -0.24 -23.02 -1.55
CA SER A 258 0.80 -23.95 -1.95
C SER A 258 1.44 -24.66 -0.75
N TRP A 259 1.70 -23.94 0.34
CA TRP A 259 2.20 -24.55 1.59
C TRP A 259 1.16 -25.43 2.26
N GLY A 260 -0.10 -25.01 2.33
CA GLY A 260 -1.17 -25.83 2.90
C GLY A 260 -1.34 -27.17 2.16
N THR A 261 -1.25 -27.17 0.82
CA THR A 261 -1.27 -28.41 0.03
C THR A 261 -0.04 -29.29 0.30
N LEU A 262 1.15 -28.69 0.39
CA LEU A 262 2.40 -29.43 0.59
C LEU A 262 2.46 -30.08 1.99
N LEU A 263 2.02 -29.33 3.01
CA LEU A 263 2.04 -29.75 4.41
C LEU A 263 0.81 -30.58 4.80
N LYS A 264 -0.20 -30.66 3.92
CA LYS A 264 -1.51 -31.29 4.18
C LYS A 264 -2.20 -30.73 5.42
N CYS A 265 -2.10 -29.41 5.62
CA CYS A 265 -2.71 -28.71 6.74
C CYS A 265 -3.39 -27.42 6.27
N GLU A 266 -4.39 -26.97 7.01
CA GLU A 266 -4.97 -25.64 6.82
C GLU A 266 -4.09 -24.61 7.53
N ILE A 267 -3.67 -23.57 6.82
CA ILE A 267 -2.95 -22.42 7.40
C ILE A 267 -3.90 -21.24 7.37
N ASP A 268 -4.40 -20.83 8.54
CA ASP A 268 -5.25 -19.65 8.66
C ASP A 268 -4.45 -18.35 8.44
N ILE A 269 -5.16 -17.22 8.37
CA ILE A 269 -4.58 -15.91 8.04
C ILE A 269 -3.64 -15.43 9.16
N GLN A 270 -4.00 -15.64 10.43
CA GLN A 270 -3.20 -15.17 11.56
C GLN A 270 -1.89 -15.95 11.69
N ALA A 271 -1.94 -17.26 11.48
CA ALA A 271 -0.78 -18.12 11.39
C ALA A 271 0.11 -17.71 10.20
N TRP A 272 -0.50 -17.41 9.06
CA TRP A 272 0.23 -16.97 7.88
C TRP A 272 0.96 -15.64 8.09
N ASP A 273 0.32 -14.65 8.72
CA ASP A 273 0.95 -13.35 9.03
C ASP A 273 2.18 -13.53 9.93
N LYS A 274 2.09 -14.41 10.93
CA LYS A 274 3.22 -14.79 11.80
C LYS A 274 4.35 -15.46 10.99
N ILE A 275 4.00 -16.36 10.06
CA ILE A 275 4.95 -17.06 9.17
C ILE A 275 5.65 -16.08 8.22
N LEU A 276 4.92 -15.13 7.63
CA LEU A 276 5.48 -14.12 6.72
C LEU A 276 6.49 -13.21 7.42
N LEU A 277 6.25 -12.87 8.68
CA LEU A 277 7.14 -12.05 9.51
C LEU A 277 8.41 -12.78 9.97
N LEU A 278 8.35 -14.11 10.11
CA LEU A 278 9.40 -14.91 10.72
C LEU A 278 10.81 -14.67 10.13
N PRO A 279 11.02 -14.67 8.79
CA PRO A 279 12.36 -14.49 8.23
C PRO A 279 13.06 -13.21 8.68
N SER A 280 12.28 -12.17 9.04
CA SER A 280 12.84 -10.91 9.51
C SER A 280 13.23 -10.92 11.00
N LYS A 281 12.67 -11.85 11.79
CA LYS A 281 12.80 -11.96 13.24
C LYS A 281 13.63 -13.16 13.71
N ILE A 282 13.83 -14.16 12.85
CA ILE A 282 14.41 -15.46 13.24
C ILE A 282 15.83 -15.40 13.82
N SER A 283 16.66 -14.44 13.40
CA SER A 283 18.03 -14.30 13.87
C SER A 283 18.53 -12.89 13.60
N VAL A 284 19.60 -12.45 14.27
CA VAL A 284 20.33 -11.23 13.87
C VAL A 284 21.13 -11.47 12.58
N CYS A 285 21.55 -12.71 12.33
CA CYS A 285 22.38 -13.08 11.18
C CYS A 285 21.59 -13.05 9.86
N ASN A 286 22.03 -12.21 8.92
CA ASN A 286 21.39 -12.07 7.60
C ASN A 286 21.37 -13.37 6.80
N ARG A 287 22.36 -14.26 6.97
CA ARG A 287 22.41 -15.55 6.29
C ARG A 287 21.22 -16.44 6.69
N PHE A 288 20.86 -16.47 7.97
CA PHE A 288 19.72 -17.26 8.44
C PHE A 288 18.39 -16.64 8.04
N LYS A 289 18.29 -15.30 8.07
CA LYS A 289 17.14 -14.57 7.53
C LYS A 289 16.90 -14.90 6.07
N GLU A 290 17.94 -14.84 5.25
CA GLU A 290 17.90 -15.14 3.82
C GLU A 290 17.54 -16.61 3.57
N LEU A 291 18.12 -17.53 4.35
CA LEU A 291 17.81 -18.95 4.29
C LEU A 291 16.31 -19.20 4.51
N GLN A 292 15.75 -18.69 5.61
CA GLN A 292 14.34 -18.87 5.92
C GLN A 292 13.43 -18.21 4.89
N TYR A 293 13.79 -17.02 4.40
CA TYR A 293 13.04 -16.34 3.36
C TYR A 293 12.98 -17.15 2.06
N LYS A 294 14.10 -17.75 1.65
CA LYS A 294 14.16 -18.61 0.46
C LYS A 294 13.42 -19.94 0.64
N ILE A 295 13.36 -20.48 1.86
CA ILE A 295 12.48 -21.61 2.20
C ILE A 295 11.05 -21.16 1.97
N LEU A 296 10.59 -20.13 2.70
CA LEU A 296 9.23 -19.59 2.64
C LEU A 296 8.74 -19.31 1.21
N HIS A 297 9.53 -18.58 0.40
CA HIS A 297 9.19 -18.22 -0.99
C HIS A 297 9.35 -19.34 -2.00
N ASN A 298 9.64 -20.54 -1.51
CA ASN A 298 9.86 -21.71 -2.32
C ASN A 298 10.93 -21.53 -3.43
N VAL A 299 12.13 -21.09 -3.06
CA VAL A 299 13.17 -20.70 -4.04
C VAL A 299 14.30 -21.75 -4.25
N TYR A 300 14.47 -22.67 -3.31
CA TYR A 300 15.50 -23.71 -3.40
C TYR A 300 15.23 -24.70 -4.54
N ILE A 301 16.28 -24.99 -5.31
CA ILE A 301 16.25 -25.98 -6.39
C ILE A 301 16.52 -27.34 -5.73
N SER A 302 15.57 -28.26 -5.84
CA SER A 302 15.76 -29.61 -5.32
C SER A 302 16.53 -30.48 -6.32
N PRO A 303 17.13 -31.60 -5.89
CA PRO A 303 17.84 -32.52 -6.79
C PRO A 303 17.01 -32.95 -8.01
N TYR A 304 15.71 -33.22 -7.80
CA TYR A 304 14.77 -33.53 -8.88
C TYR A 304 14.64 -32.41 -9.93
N ILE A 305 14.58 -31.15 -9.49
CA ILE A 305 14.50 -30.01 -10.42
C ILE A 305 15.85 -29.83 -11.12
N TYR A 306 16.95 -29.98 -10.38
CA TYR A 306 18.29 -29.84 -10.90
C TYR A 306 18.62 -30.88 -11.99
N SER A 307 18.22 -32.14 -11.81
CA SER A 307 18.40 -33.21 -12.81
C SER A 307 17.63 -32.96 -14.11
N LYS A 308 16.56 -32.15 -14.09
CA LYS A 308 15.85 -31.76 -15.32
C LYS A 308 16.61 -30.74 -16.16
N TYR A 309 17.48 -29.94 -15.53
CA TYR A 309 18.28 -28.93 -16.25
C TYR A 309 19.62 -29.49 -16.72
N ASN A 310 20.15 -30.50 -16.02
CA ASN A 310 21.47 -31.06 -16.29
C ASN A 310 21.37 -32.57 -16.55
N MET A 311 21.64 -32.95 -17.79
CA MET A 311 21.68 -34.35 -18.21
C MET A 311 22.73 -35.13 -17.41
N GLY A 312 22.40 -36.37 -17.05
CA GLY A 312 23.31 -37.27 -16.32
C GLY A 312 23.34 -37.09 -14.79
N ILE A 313 22.62 -36.12 -14.24
CA ILE A 313 22.55 -35.93 -12.78
C ILE A 313 21.38 -36.73 -12.19
N SER A 314 21.64 -37.46 -11.10
CA SER A 314 20.60 -38.23 -10.41
C SER A 314 19.51 -37.31 -9.82
N PRO A 315 18.22 -37.64 -10.00
CA PRO A 315 17.11 -36.92 -9.36
C PRO A 315 17.00 -37.21 -7.86
N ASN A 316 17.81 -38.12 -7.32
CA ASN A 316 17.67 -38.61 -5.95
C ASN A 316 18.15 -37.59 -4.91
N CYS A 317 17.61 -37.74 -3.70
CA CYS A 317 17.98 -36.93 -2.55
C CYS A 317 19.47 -37.05 -2.23
N LEU A 318 20.15 -35.91 -2.05
CA LEU A 318 21.58 -35.89 -1.71
C LEU A 318 21.89 -36.51 -0.34
N LYS A 319 20.90 -36.60 0.54
CA LYS A 319 21.04 -37.18 1.88
C LYS A 319 20.86 -38.69 1.86
N CYS A 320 19.64 -39.18 1.58
CA CYS A 320 19.38 -40.62 1.62
C CYS A 320 19.80 -41.37 0.36
N LYS A 321 19.98 -40.69 -0.78
CA LYS A 321 20.31 -41.27 -2.10
C LYS A 321 19.32 -42.30 -2.68
N VAL A 322 18.25 -42.65 -1.93
CA VAL A 322 17.28 -43.69 -2.29
C VAL A 322 16.06 -43.14 -3.03
N ARG A 323 15.43 -42.07 -2.51
CA ARG A 323 14.19 -41.51 -3.09
C ARG A 323 14.48 -40.26 -3.92
N VAL A 324 13.56 -39.94 -4.83
CA VAL A 324 13.58 -38.69 -5.60
C VAL A 324 13.64 -37.50 -4.65
N GLY A 325 14.63 -36.63 -4.85
CA GLY A 325 14.86 -35.42 -4.07
C GLY A 325 13.89 -34.32 -4.47
N THR A 326 12.61 -34.50 -4.14
CA THR A 326 11.66 -33.38 -4.14
C THR A 326 12.01 -32.42 -3.01
N ARG A 327 11.51 -31.18 -3.10
CA ARG A 327 11.77 -30.17 -2.07
C ARG A 327 11.28 -30.62 -0.70
N PHE A 328 10.04 -31.13 -0.63
CA PHE A 328 9.45 -31.60 0.61
C PHE A 328 10.17 -32.83 1.16
N HIS A 329 10.62 -33.74 0.29
CA HIS A 329 11.47 -34.84 0.71
C HIS A 329 12.78 -34.34 1.35
N CYS A 330 13.47 -33.38 0.72
CA CYS A 330 14.72 -32.84 1.22
C CYS A 330 14.58 -31.99 2.49
N LEU A 331 13.39 -31.47 2.79
CA LEU A 331 13.13 -30.65 3.98
C LEU A 331 12.47 -31.44 5.13
N TRP A 332 11.76 -32.51 4.80
CA TRP A 332 10.92 -33.24 5.77
C TRP A 332 10.96 -34.75 5.59
N GLU A 333 10.50 -35.32 4.48
CA GLU A 333 10.21 -36.78 4.40
C GLU A 333 11.45 -37.68 4.39
N CYS A 334 12.65 -37.13 4.15
CA CYS A 334 13.89 -37.89 4.15
C CYS A 334 14.16 -38.46 5.54
N ALA A 335 14.42 -39.78 5.65
CA ALA A 335 14.65 -40.45 6.93
C ALA A 335 15.78 -39.81 7.76
N ILE A 336 16.86 -39.37 7.11
CA ILE A 336 17.98 -38.66 7.78
C ILE A 336 17.51 -37.31 8.35
N ILE A 337 16.66 -36.60 7.61
CA ILE A 337 16.11 -35.30 8.04
C ILE A 337 15.07 -35.48 9.14
N GLN A 338 14.26 -36.53 9.09
CA GLN A 338 13.36 -36.90 10.18
C GLN A 338 14.13 -37.16 11.48
N SER A 339 15.21 -37.96 11.44
CA SER A 339 16.03 -38.19 12.63
C SER A 339 16.61 -36.89 13.20
N PHE A 340 17.08 -35.99 12.33
CA PHE A 340 17.54 -34.67 12.74
C PHE A 340 16.44 -33.86 13.44
N TRP A 341 15.23 -33.80 12.87
CA TRP A 341 14.12 -33.05 13.48
C TRP A 341 13.67 -33.64 14.82
N LYS A 342 13.68 -34.96 14.96
CA LYS A 342 13.40 -35.64 16.23
C LYS A 342 14.39 -35.23 17.32
N GLU A 343 15.68 -35.23 17.00
CA GLU A 343 16.72 -34.80 17.92
C GLU A 343 16.58 -33.32 18.31
N VAL A 344 16.31 -32.44 17.34
CA VAL A 344 16.05 -31.02 17.60
C VAL A 344 14.83 -30.83 18.50
N CYS A 345 13.71 -31.50 18.22
CA CYS A 345 12.50 -31.36 19.02
C CYS A 345 12.68 -31.94 20.43
N ALA A 346 13.41 -33.05 20.58
CA ALA A 346 13.76 -33.61 21.89
C ALA A 346 14.59 -32.61 22.71
N ASN A 347 15.64 -32.04 22.13
CA ASN A 347 16.49 -31.05 22.80
C ASN A 347 15.72 -29.79 23.20
N ILE A 348 14.84 -29.29 22.32
CA ILE A 348 13.97 -28.16 22.64
C ILE A 348 13.02 -28.54 23.78
N SER A 349 12.41 -29.73 23.73
CA SER A 349 11.48 -30.20 24.78
C SER A 349 12.15 -30.24 26.15
N THR A 350 13.39 -30.76 26.21
CA THR A 350 14.20 -30.77 27.43
C THR A 350 14.50 -29.36 27.92
N ALA A 351 14.83 -28.43 27.01
CA ALA A 351 15.17 -27.06 27.37
C ALA A 351 13.99 -26.24 27.90
N ILE A 352 12.78 -26.47 27.36
CA ILE A 352 11.56 -25.72 27.75
C ILE A 352 10.69 -26.45 28.78
N GLY A 353 11.02 -27.70 29.11
CA GLY A 353 10.25 -28.53 30.05
C GLY A 353 8.87 -28.96 29.56
N HIS A 354 8.59 -28.86 28.25
CA HIS A 354 7.30 -29.22 27.64
C HIS A 354 7.53 -30.08 26.40
N GLN A 355 6.64 -31.06 26.16
CA GLN A 355 6.77 -31.96 25.01
C GLN A 355 6.48 -31.22 23.70
N VAL A 356 7.46 -31.16 22.81
CA VAL A 356 7.33 -30.62 21.45
C VAL A 356 7.24 -31.78 20.47
N THR A 357 6.11 -31.87 19.75
CA THR A 357 5.91 -32.87 18.70
C THR A 357 6.46 -32.38 17.36
N GLU A 358 7.09 -33.27 16.58
CA GLU A 358 7.62 -32.85 15.28
C GLU A 358 6.47 -32.59 14.31
N ASN A 359 6.33 -31.34 13.88
CA ASN A 359 5.32 -30.93 12.92
C ASN A 359 6.02 -30.21 11.76
N PRO A 360 5.76 -30.57 10.48
CA PRO A 360 6.43 -29.92 9.36
C PRO A 360 6.13 -28.41 9.27
N LEU A 361 4.96 -27.97 9.73
CA LEU A 361 4.62 -26.55 9.81
C LEU A 361 5.56 -25.80 10.78
N MET A 362 5.81 -26.38 11.94
CA MET A 362 6.71 -25.83 12.95
C MET A 362 8.17 -25.95 12.51
N CYS A 363 8.61 -27.12 12.07
CA CYS A 363 10.01 -27.38 11.74
C CYS A 363 10.47 -26.60 10.49
N ILE A 364 9.61 -26.48 9.47
CA ILE A 364 9.99 -25.83 8.20
C ILE A 364 9.64 -24.33 8.21
N LEU A 365 8.44 -23.97 8.67
CA LEU A 365 7.95 -22.59 8.64
C LEU A 365 8.06 -21.88 9.99
N GLY A 366 8.61 -22.53 11.02
CA GLY A 366 8.87 -21.94 12.34
C GLY A 366 7.61 -21.52 13.09
N TYR A 367 6.44 -22.01 12.69
CA TYR A 367 5.18 -21.66 13.32
C TYR A 367 4.89 -22.56 14.52
N ILE A 368 4.84 -21.94 15.69
CA ILE A 368 4.41 -22.60 16.93
C ILE A 368 3.00 -22.07 17.23
N PRO A 369 1.96 -22.92 17.18
CA PRO A 369 0.62 -22.53 17.63
C PRO A 369 0.69 -22.13 19.11
N SER A 370 0.17 -20.97 19.47
CA SER A 370 0.02 -20.63 20.89
C SER A 370 -1.27 -21.25 21.43
N ASP A 371 -1.32 -21.63 22.71
CA ASP A 371 -2.53 -22.25 23.31
C ASP A 371 -3.78 -21.35 23.23
N LYS A 372 -3.60 -20.04 23.01
CA LYS A 372 -4.69 -19.10 22.73
C LYS A 372 -5.31 -19.25 21.34
N ASP A 373 -4.61 -19.88 20.40
CA ASP A 373 -5.08 -20.15 19.04
C ASP A 373 -5.88 -21.47 18.97
N SER A 374 -5.71 -22.39 19.95
CA SER A 374 -6.39 -23.70 20.02
C SER A 374 -7.82 -23.65 20.57
N GLU A 375 -8.21 -22.62 21.34
CA GLU A 375 -9.58 -22.49 21.83
C GLU A 375 -10.61 -22.21 20.71
N THR A 376 -10.15 -21.77 19.54
CA THR A 376 -11.03 -21.47 18.39
C THR A 376 -11.25 -22.63 17.41
N LYS A 377 -10.62 -23.80 17.58
CA LYS A 377 -10.80 -24.94 16.65
C LYS A 377 -10.83 -26.32 17.33
N VAL A 378 -11.71 -26.51 18.32
CA VAL A 378 -12.20 -27.86 18.68
C VAL A 378 -13.72 -27.90 18.59
N SER A 379 -14.22 -27.94 17.36
CA SER A 379 -15.57 -28.40 17.07
C SER A 379 -15.52 -29.41 15.92
N THR A 380 -14.99 -30.59 16.20
CA THR A 380 -15.26 -31.76 15.36
C THR A 380 -15.57 -32.93 16.26
N LYS A 381 -16.88 -33.11 16.48
CA LYS A 381 -17.49 -34.32 16.98
C LYS A 381 -16.90 -35.53 16.25
N ILE A 382 -16.31 -36.45 17.00
CA ILE A 382 -16.30 -37.86 16.64
C ILE A 382 -16.92 -38.59 17.84
N LYS A 383 -18.22 -38.89 17.70
CA LYS A 383 -18.87 -39.97 18.44
C LYS A 383 -18.36 -41.28 17.84
N ILE A 384 -17.81 -42.16 18.66
CA ILE A 384 -17.88 -43.61 18.43
C ILE A 384 -18.15 -44.25 19.80
N ASN A 385 -19.08 -45.21 19.80
CA ASN A 385 -19.77 -45.86 20.91
C ASN A 385 -18.89 -46.35 22.07
#